data_AF-A0A973Z8B5-F1
#
_entry.id   AF-A0A973Z8B5-F1
#
_cell.length_a   1.000
_cell.length_b   1.000
_cell.length_c   1.000
_cell.angle_alpha   90.00
_cell.angle_beta   90.00
_cell.angle_gamma   90.00
#
_symmetry.space_group_name_H-M   'P 1'
#
loop_
_entity.id
_entity.type
_entity.pdbx_description
1 polymer ?
#
loop_
_entity_poly.entity_id
_entity_poly.type
_entity_poly.pdbx_seq_one_letter_code
_entity_poly.pdbx_strand_id
1 'polypeptide(L)' 'RIGPRGRSRTVIEFHAPHGMAAVRFGTAALRRFLQRSYAVVAPGREDLGPELDHGLISLLDGV' A
#
# COMPACT_ATOMS: atom_id res chain seq x y z
N ARG A 1 12.31 5.88 0.93
CA ARG A 1 13.20 4.70 0.80
C ARG A 1 12.69 3.59 1.72
N ILE A 2 12.97 2.32 1.41
CA ILE A 2 12.55 1.18 2.23
C ILE A 2 13.74 0.25 2.41
N GLY A 3 13.97 -0.24 3.63
CA GLY A 3 15.06 -1.19 3.88
C GLY A 3 14.93 -1.96 5.20
N PRO A 4 15.63 -3.11 5.31
CA PRO A 4 15.74 -3.83 6.56
C PRO A 4 16.58 -3.03 7.56
N ARG A 5 16.24 -3.10 8.84
CA ARG A 5 17.03 -2.54 9.93
C ARG A 5 17.28 -3.60 11.00
N GLY A 6 18.28 -4.43 10.76
CA GLY A 6 18.51 -5.65 11.53
C GLY A 6 17.53 -6.76 11.14
N ARG A 7 17.45 -7.81 11.96
CA ARG A 7 16.76 -9.07 11.58
C ARG A 7 15.23 -9.02 11.67
N SER A 8 14.66 -8.11 12.46
CA SER A 8 13.24 -8.12 12.82
C SER A 8 12.50 -6.81 12.57
N ARG A 9 13.19 -5.80 12.01
CA ARG A 9 12.62 -4.48 11.77
C ARG A 9 12.79 -4.06 10.32
N THR A 10 11.78 -3.35 9.82
CA THR A 10 11.78 -2.68 8.51
C THR A 10 11.60 -1.19 8.74
N VAL A 11 12.38 -0.38 8.03
CA VAL A 11 12.28 1.09 8.08
C VAL A 11 11.72 1.59 6.75
N ILE A 12 10.79 2.53 6.83
CA ILE A 12 10.32 3.33 5.71
C ILE A 12 10.69 4.79 5.98
N GLU A 13 11.40 5.39 5.04
CA GLU A 13 11.80 6.80 5.09
C GLU A 13 10.97 7.61 4.09
N PHE A 14 10.38 8.69 4.60
CA PHE A 14 9.63 9.69 3.88
C PHE A 14 10.51 10.93 3.73
N HIS A 15 10.83 11.30 2.49
CA HIS A 15 11.74 12.40 2.18
C HIS A 15 10.98 13.57 1.57
N ALA A 16 11.28 14.78 2.02
CA ALA A 16 10.70 16.04 1.53
C ALA A 16 11.78 17.13 1.52
N PRO A 17 11.59 18.26 0.82
CA PRO A 17 12.55 19.38 0.84
C PRO A 17 12.88 19.88 2.26
N HIS A 18 11.92 19.77 3.18
CA HIS A 18 12.05 20.21 4.58
C HIS A 18 12.70 19.16 5.50
N GLY A 19 13.10 18.00 4.97
CA GLY A 19 13.79 16.95 5.74
C GLY A 19 13.20 15.56 5.53
N MET A 20 13.42 14.67 6.51
CA MET A 20 13.05 13.27 6.44
C MET A 20 12.38 12.80 7.73
N ALA A 21 11.33 12.00 7.58
CA ALA A 21 10.69 11.25 8.67
C ALA A 21 10.85 9.75 8.42
N ALA A 22 11.08 8.97 9.49
CA ALA A 22 11.24 7.52 9.40
C ALA A 22 10.27 6.79 10.31
N VAL A 23 9.64 5.74 9.79
CA VAL A 23 8.76 4.84 10.54
C VAL A 23 9.38 3.45 10.62
N ARG A 24 9.39 2.87 11.83
CA ARG A 24 9.94 1.54 12.12
C ARG A 24 8.82 0.55 12.39
N PHE A 25 8.75 -0.50 11.58
CA PHE A 25 7.81 -1.59 11.75
C PHE A 25 8.49 -2.84 12.30
N GLY A 26 7.73 -3.68 13.01
CA GLY A 26 8.09 -5.08 13.15
C GLY A 26 7.91 -5.78 11.80
N THR A 27 8.95 -6.40 11.24
CA THR A 27 8.91 -7.00 9.90
C THR A 27 7.82 -8.07 9.77
N ALA A 28 7.58 -8.86 10.83
CA ALA A 28 6.51 -9.85 10.85
C ALA A 28 5.11 -9.23 10.78
N ALA A 29 4.88 -8.13 11.49
CA ALA A 29 3.60 -7.42 11.47
C ALA A 29 3.34 -6.79 10.11
N LEU A 30 4.34 -6.12 9.52
CA LEU A 30 4.25 -5.56 8.18
C LEU A 30 3.98 -6.63 7.12
N ARG A 31 4.66 -7.78 7.20
CA ARG A 31 4.41 -8.91 6.29
C ARG A 31 3.00 -9.47 6.44
N ARG A 32 2.49 -9.64 7.66
CA ARG A 32 1.12 -10.12 7.90
C ARG A 32 0.07 -9.16 7.35
N PHE A 33 0.30 -7.84 7.47
CA PHE A 33 -0.55 -6.83 6.85
C PHE A 33 -0.57 -7.01 5.33
N LEU A 34 0.60 -7.04 4.67
CA LEU A 34 0.70 -7.21 3.22
C LEU A 34 0.04 -8.50 2.74
N GLN A 35 0.25 -9.63 3.43
CA GLN A 35 -0.39 -10.89 3.09
C GLN A 35 -1.93 -10.80 3.13
N ARG A 36 -2.49 -10.06 4.09
CA ARG A 36 -3.94 -9.85 4.17
C ARG A 36 -4.44 -8.95 3.06
N SER A 37 -3.70 -7.88 2.74
CA SER A 37 -4.06 -7.01 1.62
C SER A 37 -4.03 -7.79 0.29
N TYR A 38 -3.01 -8.62 0.07
CA TYR A 38 -2.89 -9.44 -1.13
C TYR A 38 -3.91 -10.57 -1.23
N ALA A 39 -4.50 -10.99 -0.11
CA ALA A 39 -5.62 -11.91 -0.12
C ALA A 39 -6.92 -11.25 -0.63
N VAL A 40 -7.04 -9.93 -0.50
CA VAL A 40 -8.19 -9.17 -1.04
C VAL A 40 -7.96 -8.81 -2.50
N VAL A 41 -6.77 -8.31 -2.84
CA VAL A 41 -6.38 -7.97 -4.20
C VAL A 41 -5.00 -8.56 -4.49
N ALA A 42 -4.97 -9.58 -5.34
CA ALA A 42 -3.71 -10.22 -5.68
C ALA A 42 -2.75 -9.24 -6.39
N PRO A 43 -1.43 -9.39 -6.21
CA PRO A 43 -0.46 -8.59 -6.95
C PRO A 43 -0.65 -8.72 -8.46
N GLY A 44 -0.65 -7.59 -9.18
CA GLY A 44 -0.92 -7.52 -10.62
C GLY A 44 -2.41 -7.56 -10.98
N ARG A 45 -3.31 -7.53 -10.00
CA ARG A 45 -4.78 -7.47 -10.17
C ARG A 45 -5.38 -6.23 -9.52
N GLU A 46 -4.54 -5.24 -9.22
CA GLU A 46 -4.95 -3.95 -8.67
C GLU A 46 -5.73 -3.11 -9.68
N ASP A 47 -5.41 -3.28 -10.96
CA ASP A 47 -6.19 -2.71 -12.04
C ASP A 47 -7.46 -3.55 -12.25
N LEU A 48 -8.59 -2.99 -11.80
CA LEU A 48 -9.91 -3.58 -11.96
C LEU A 48 -10.52 -3.25 -13.33
N GLY A 49 -9.78 -2.55 -14.18
CA GLY A 49 -10.14 -2.22 -15.54
C GLY A 49 -11.15 -1.08 -15.65
N PRO A 50 -11.40 -0.64 -16.89
CA PRO A 50 -12.37 0.42 -17.19
C PRO A 50 -13.81 0.05 -16.77
N GLU A 51 -14.12 -1.23 -16.56
CA GLU A 51 -15.43 -1.68 -16.10
C GLU A 51 -15.77 -1.18 -14.70
N LEU A 52 -14.78 -1.10 -13.79
CA LEU A 52 -15.01 -0.54 -12.46
C LEU A 52 -15.24 0.97 -12.54
N ASP A 53 -14.40 1.67 -13.31
CA ASP A 53 -14.52 3.13 -13.47
C ASP A 53 -15.86 3.50 -14.08
N HIS A 54 -16.29 2.80 -15.13
CA HIS A 54 -17.62 2.97 -15.72
C HIS A 54 -18.74 2.68 -14.72
N GLY A 55 -18.59 1.64 -13.88
CA GLY A 55 -19.55 1.32 -12.83
C GLY A 55 -19.66 2.42 -11.78
N LEU A 56 -18.54 3.01 -11.35
CA LEU A 56 -18.50 4.12 -10.40
C LEU A 56 -19.08 5.40 -11.00
N ILE A 57 -18.70 5.74 -12.23
CA ILE A 57 -19.25 6.87 -12.97
C ILE A 57 -20.78 6.73 -13.08
N SER A 58 -21.27 5.55 -13.50
CA SER A 58 -22.72 5.31 -13.58
C SER A 58 -23.44 5.41 -12.22
N LEU A 59 -22.77 5.10 -11.11
CA LEU A 59 -23.32 5.22 -9.76
C LEU A 59 -23.34 6.66 -9.24
N LEU A 60 -22.37 7.48 -9.66
CA LEU A 60 -22.13 8.83 -9.14
C LEU A 60 -22.68 9.94 -10.04
N ASP A 61 -22.83 9.73 -11.34
CA ASP A 61 -23.41 10.69 -12.30
C ASP A 61 -24.93 10.86 -12.13
N GLY A 62 -25.56 10.08 -11.24
CA GLY A 62 -26.98 10.17 -10.90
C GLY A 62 -27.32 11.01 -9.66
N VAL A 63 -26.34 11.76 -9.10
CA VAL A 63 -26.51 12.63 -7.92
C VAL A 63 -26.59 14.11 -8.32
#